data_AF-A0A6G8FV04-F1
#
_entry.id   AF-A0A6G8FV04-F1
#
_cell.length_a   1.000
_cell.length_b   1.000
_cell.length_c   1.000
_cell.angle_alpha   90.00
_cell.angle_beta   90.00
_cell.angle_gamma   90.00
#
_symmetry.space_group_name_H-M   'P 1'
#
loop_
_entity.id
_entity.type
_entity.pdbx_description
1 polymer ?
#
loop_
_entity_poly.entity_id
_entity_poly.type
_entity_poly.pdbx_seq_one_letter_code
_entity_poly.pdbx_strand_id
1 'polypeptide(L)'
;MGRTVNRGIVVPRDRAAEFSATGTVAEALALLGSARAALREDVSATAFREPPVNPTDDDPAVRYATQGDILLHVYEELAQHLGQLEVTRDLLVALDPSGPT
;
A
#
# COMPACT_ATOMS: atom_id res chain seq x y z
N MET A 1 -2.63 -7.75 -13.73
CA MET A 1 -1.39 -8.20 -13.04
C MET A 1 -0.96 -7.14 -12.02
N GLY A 2 -0.07 -7.47 -11.08
CA GLY A 2 0.42 -6.48 -10.10
C GLY A 2 1.44 -5.51 -10.70
N ARG A 3 1.38 -4.20 -10.39
CA ARG A 3 2.30 -3.18 -10.95
C ARG A 3 3.76 -3.38 -10.49
N THR A 4 4.69 -3.14 -11.42
CA THR A 4 6.16 -3.21 -11.24
C THR A 4 6.84 -1.86 -11.51
N VAL A 5 6.07 -0.79 -11.69
CA VAL A 5 6.54 0.55 -11.98
C VAL A 5 5.69 1.57 -11.22
N ASN A 6 6.32 2.50 -10.52
CA ASN A 6 5.68 3.66 -9.89
C ASN A 6 6.30 4.94 -10.46
N ARG A 7 5.49 5.86 -10.98
CA ARG A 7 5.95 7.15 -11.54
C ARG A 7 7.04 7.01 -12.62
N GLY A 8 7.10 5.86 -13.32
CA GLY A 8 8.14 5.52 -14.30
C GLY A 8 9.40 4.87 -13.70
N ILE A 9 9.48 4.71 -12.39
CA ILE A 9 10.57 4.04 -11.66
C ILE A 9 10.23 2.56 -11.50
N VAL A 10 11.16 1.67 -11.88
CA VAL A 10 11.00 0.23 -11.67
C VAL A 10 10.98 -0.08 -10.19
N VAL A 11 9.92 -0.74 -9.73
CA VAL A 11 9.77 -1.24 -8.37
C VAL A 11 9.82 -2.77 -8.44
N PRO A 12 10.90 -3.40 -7.94
CA PRO A 12 11.02 -4.86 -7.96
C PRO A 12 9.94 -5.49 -7.09
N ARG A 13 9.27 -6.51 -7.63
CA ARG A 13 8.17 -7.21 -6.98
C ARG A 13 8.42 -8.71 -7.03
N ASP A 14 8.49 -9.35 -5.86
CA ASP A 14 8.59 -10.81 -5.74
C ASP A 14 7.22 -11.41 -5.39
N ARG A 15 6.48 -11.82 -6.41
CA ARG A 15 5.13 -12.36 -6.25
C ARG A 15 5.11 -13.76 -5.63
N ALA A 16 6.17 -14.54 -5.78
CA ALA A 16 6.26 -15.88 -5.18
C ALA A 16 6.40 -15.78 -3.65
N ALA A 17 7.09 -14.73 -3.20
CA ALA A 17 7.28 -14.46 -1.78
C ALA A 17 6.07 -13.77 -1.09
N GLU A 18 5.19 -13.06 -1.80
CA GLU A 18 4.12 -12.23 -1.21
C GLU A 18 3.27 -12.93 -0.14
N PHE A 19 3.00 -14.23 -0.30
CA PHE A 19 2.16 -15.02 0.61
C PHE A 19 2.93 -16.03 1.46
N SER A 20 4.25 -16.11 1.29
CA SER A 20 5.12 -17.07 2.01
C SER A 20 6.22 -16.39 2.83
N ALA A 21 6.42 -15.09 2.64
CA ALA A 21 7.37 -14.31 3.41
C ALA A 21 7.03 -14.36 4.90
N THR A 22 8.06 -14.62 5.72
CA THR A 22 7.98 -14.59 7.17
C THR A 22 9.05 -13.64 7.71
N GLY A 23 8.85 -13.14 8.92
CA GLY A 23 9.78 -12.22 9.55
C GLY A 23 9.35 -11.88 10.97
N THR A 24 10.24 -11.19 11.68
CA THR A 24 10.02 -10.65 13.01
C THR A 24 9.22 -9.34 12.94
N VAL A 25 8.63 -8.94 14.07
CA VAL A 25 7.97 -7.63 14.21
C VAL A 25 8.95 -6.48 13.94
N ALA A 26 10.22 -6.61 14.36
CA ALA A 26 11.24 -5.60 14.14
C ALA A 26 11.53 -5.40 12.63
N GLU A 27 11.62 -6.49 11.87
CA GLU A 27 11.79 -6.44 10.41
C GLU A 27 10.57 -5.82 9.73
N ALA A 28 9.35 -6.17 10.17
CA ALA A 28 8.12 -5.56 9.65
C ALA A 28 8.07 -4.04 9.91
N LEU A 29 8.48 -3.59 11.10
CA LEU A 29 8.55 -2.16 11.42
C LEU A 29 9.59 -1.43 10.58
N ALA A 30 10.75 -2.04 10.32
CA ALA A 30 11.77 -1.48 9.44
C ALA A 30 11.25 -1.34 8.00
N LEU A 31 10.57 -2.37 7.48
CA LEU A 31 9.92 -2.33 6.16
C LEU A 31 8.88 -1.20 6.06
N LEU A 32 8.03 -1.04 7.09
CA LEU A 32 7.05 0.04 7.15
C LEU A 32 7.71 1.43 7.22
N GLY A 33 8.88 1.54 7.85
CA GLY A 33 9.67 2.78 7.86
C GLY A 33 10.14 3.16 6.45
N SER A 34 10.76 2.21 5.75
CA SER A 34 11.22 2.39 4.37
C SER A 34 10.05 2.69 3.41
N ALA A 35 8.94 1.98 3.54
CA ALA A 35 7.76 2.19 2.71
C ALA A 35 7.14 3.59 2.91
N ARG A 36 7.09 4.10 4.15
CA ARG A 36 6.63 5.46 4.43
C ARG A 36 7.54 6.53 3.86
N ALA A 37 8.86 6.33 3.92
CA ALA A 37 9.82 7.24 3.30
C ALA A 37 9.64 7.29 1.77
N ALA A 38 9.51 6.12 1.12
CA ALA A 38 9.26 6.03 -0.32
C ALA A 38 7.92 6.67 -0.72
N LEU A 39 6.84 6.41 0.01
CA LEU A 39 5.53 7.02 -0.26
C LEU A 39 5.59 8.55 -0.12
N ARG A 40 6.31 9.08 0.88
CA ARG A 40 6.49 10.52 1.05
C ARG A 40 7.21 11.14 -0.15
N GLU A 41 8.27 10.50 -0.61
CA GLU A 41 9.00 10.92 -1.82
C GLU A 41 8.08 10.91 -3.04
N ASP A 42 7.32 9.82 -3.24
CA ASP A 42 6.38 9.70 -4.35
C ASP A 42 5.31 10.79 -4.34
N VAL A 43 4.70 11.07 -3.19
CA VAL A 43 3.73 12.17 -3.03
C VAL A 43 4.40 13.52 -3.32
N SER A 44 5.61 13.75 -2.81
CA SER A 44 6.29 15.04 -2.95
C SER A 44 6.64 15.37 -4.40
N ALA A 45 6.96 14.35 -5.19
CA ALA A 45 7.40 14.49 -6.56
C ALA A 45 6.29 14.10 -7.58
N THR A 46 5.04 14.07 -7.13
CA THR A 46 3.86 13.86 -7.98
C THR A 46 3.42 15.15 -8.66
N ALA A 47 3.21 15.10 -9.97
CA ALA A 47 2.59 16.18 -10.72
C ALA A 47 1.07 15.96 -10.76
N PHE A 48 0.37 16.41 -9.71
CA PHE A 48 -1.03 16.03 -9.42
C PHE A 48 -2.01 16.14 -10.58
N ARG A 49 -1.85 17.12 -11.48
CA ARG A 49 -2.76 17.38 -12.60
C ARG A 49 -2.32 16.73 -13.91
N GLU A 50 -1.13 16.16 -13.96
CA GLU A 50 -0.60 15.51 -15.15
C GLU A 50 -1.19 14.10 -15.30
N PRO A 51 -1.27 13.57 -16.53
CA PRO A 51 -1.66 12.18 -16.76
C PRO A 51 -0.73 11.19 -16.03
N PRO A 52 -1.22 9.98 -15.71
CA PRO A 52 -0.39 8.92 -15.19
C PRO A 52 0.82 8.61 -16.07
N VAL A 53 1.97 8.40 -15.45
CA VAL A 53 3.17 7.88 -16.13
C VAL A 53 3.06 6.37 -16.21
N ASN A 54 3.22 5.81 -17.41
CA ASN A 54 3.03 4.39 -17.69
C ASN A 54 1.61 3.89 -17.30
N PRO A 55 0.55 4.49 -17.88
CA PRO A 55 -0.82 4.06 -17.59
C PRO A 55 -1.02 2.60 -18.04
N THR A 56 -1.88 1.88 -17.31
CA THR A 56 -2.26 0.52 -17.67
C THR A 56 -3.42 0.55 -18.68
N ASP A 57 -3.44 -0.41 -19.60
CA ASP A 57 -4.61 -0.68 -20.45
C ASP A 57 -5.62 -1.63 -19.77
N ASP A 58 -5.24 -2.20 -18.62
CA ASP A 58 -6.07 -3.12 -17.84
C ASP A 58 -7.22 -2.36 -17.15
N ASP A 59 -8.41 -2.49 -17.74
CA ASP A 59 -9.73 -2.01 -17.32
C ASP A 59 -10.08 -0.53 -17.66
N PRO A 60 -10.88 -0.28 -18.71
CA PRO A 60 -11.35 1.06 -19.05
C PRO A 60 -12.31 1.68 -18.01
N ALA A 61 -12.87 0.90 -17.07
CA ALA A 61 -13.75 1.40 -16.02
C ALA A 61 -13.01 2.12 -14.88
N VAL A 62 -11.71 1.83 -14.69
CA VAL A 62 -10.85 2.46 -13.66
C VAL A 62 -9.73 3.25 -14.34
N ARG A 63 -10.12 4.17 -15.23
CA ARG A 63 -9.17 5.04 -15.91
C ARG A 63 -8.91 6.28 -15.05
N TYR A 64 -7.86 6.23 -14.24
CA TYR A 64 -7.34 7.41 -13.54
C TYR A 64 -6.92 8.48 -14.56
N ALA A 65 -7.49 9.67 -14.48
CA ALA A 65 -7.21 10.74 -15.43
C ALA A 65 -5.89 11.45 -15.10
N THR A 66 -5.54 11.50 -13.82
CA THR A 66 -4.38 12.21 -13.31
C THR A 66 -3.56 11.37 -12.33
N GLN A 67 -2.30 11.77 -12.10
CA GLN A 67 -1.50 11.20 -11.03
C GLN A 67 -2.12 11.45 -9.64
N GLY A 68 -2.86 12.56 -9.47
CA GLY A 68 -3.63 12.84 -8.26
C GLY A 68 -4.71 11.80 -7.99
N ASP A 69 -5.42 11.34 -9.03
CA ASP A 69 -6.45 10.30 -8.89
C ASP A 69 -5.84 8.97 -8.42
N ILE A 70 -4.62 8.65 -8.89
CA ILE A 70 -3.87 7.47 -8.43
C ILE A 70 -3.51 7.61 -6.95
N LEU A 71 -3.03 8.78 -6.51
CA LEU A 71 -2.70 9.00 -5.09
C LEU A 71 -3.94 8.92 -4.20
N LEU A 72 -5.08 9.44 -4.66
CA LEU A 72 -6.34 9.31 -3.93
C LEU A 72 -6.72 7.83 -3.77
N HIS A 73 -6.63 7.06 -4.84
CA HIS A 73 -6.87 5.62 -4.77
C HIS A 73 -5.91 4.89 -3.82
N VAL A 74 -4.61 5.21 -3.86
CA VAL A 74 -3.64 4.65 -2.88
C VAL A 74 -4.05 4.99 -1.44
N TYR A 75 -4.51 6.21 -1.19
CA TYR A 75 -5.01 6.59 0.13
C TYR A 75 -6.26 5.80 0.54
N GLU A 76 -7.21 5.61 -0.37
CA GLU A 76 -8.42 4.80 -0.13
C GLU A 76 -8.08 3.36 0.25
N GLU A 77 -7.16 2.72 -0.48
CA GLU A 77 -6.70 1.36 -0.18
C GLU A 77 -5.98 1.28 1.18
N LEU A 78 -5.13 2.28 1.51
CA LEU A 78 -4.48 2.34 2.83
C LEU A 78 -5.49 2.50 3.96
N ALA A 79 -6.51 3.35 3.78
CA ALA A 79 -7.58 3.53 4.76
C ALA A 79 -8.41 2.25 4.93
N GLN A 80 -8.71 1.56 3.82
CA GLN A 80 -9.41 0.27 3.83
C GLN A 80 -8.62 -0.78 4.64
N HIS A 81 -7.33 -0.93 4.35
CA HIS A 81 -6.47 -1.87 5.06
C HIS A 81 -6.26 -1.51 6.52
N LEU A 82 -6.17 -0.23 6.86
CA LEU A 82 -6.10 0.21 8.26
C LEU A 82 -7.34 -0.24 9.04
N GLY A 83 -8.54 -0.03 8.49
CA GLY A 83 -9.78 -0.49 9.12
C GLY A 83 -9.81 -2.00 9.33
N GLN A 84 -9.31 -2.78 8.36
CA GLN A 84 -9.19 -4.24 8.49
C GLN A 84 -8.23 -4.64 9.64
N LEU A 85 -7.11 -3.93 9.80
CA LEU A 85 -6.14 -4.16 10.88
C LEU A 85 -6.72 -3.80 12.25
N GLU A 86 -7.48 -2.71 12.34
CA GLU A 86 -8.15 -2.29 13.58
C GLU A 86 -9.18 -3.33 14.04
N VAL A 87 -10.04 -3.80 13.13
CA VAL A 87 -11.01 -4.87 13.43
C VAL A 87 -10.28 -6.16 13.85
N THR A 88 -9.20 -6.52 13.16
CA THR A 88 -8.41 -7.71 13.51
C THR A 88 -7.79 -7.60 14.89
N ARG A 89 -7.22 -6.44 15.24
CA ARG A 89 -6.68 -6.16 16.58
C ARG A 89 -7.78 -6.31 17.63
N ASP A 90 -8.94 -5.70 17.42
CA ASP A 90 -10.03 -5.71 18.38
C ASP A 90 -10.54 -7.14 18.63
N LEU A 91 -10.61 -7.98 17.59
CA LEU A 91 -10.92 -9.40 17.72
C LEU A 91 -9.86 -10.15 18.55
N LEU A 92 -8.57 -9.93 18.29
CA LEU A 92 -7.49 -10.59 19.04
C LEU A 92 -7.50 -10.20 20.51
N VAL A 93 -7.75 -8.93 20.83
CA VAL A 93 -7.86 -8.43 22.22
C VAL A 93 -9.10 -9.02 22.90
N ALA A 94 -10.24 -9.08 22.21
CA ALA A 94 -11.47 -9.66 22.77
C ALA A 94 -11.38 -11.18 22.98
N LEU A 95 -10.58 -11.87 22.17
CA LEU A 95 -10.37 -13.32 22.25
C LEU A 95 -9.23 -13.72 23.20
N ASP A 96 -8.46 -12.78 23.74
CA ASP A 96 -7.43 -13.06 24.73
C ASP A 96 -8.08 -13.29 26.11
N PRO A 97 -8.16 -14.54 26.61
CA PRO A 97 -8.75 -14.85 27.91
C PRO A 97 -7.92 -14.33 29.09
N SER A 98 -6.74 -13.76 28.82
CA SER A 98 -5.80 -13.19 29.78
C SER A 98 -5.84 -11.66 29.86
N GLY A 99 -6.72 -11.00 29.10
CA GLY A 99 -6.80 -9.53 29.01
C GLY A 99 -7.19 -8.82 30.32
N PRO A 100 -6.83 -7.54 30.49
CA PRO A 100 -6.95 -6.83 31.76
C PRO A 100 -8.42 -6.60 32.16
N THR A 101 -8.75 -6.94 33.42
CA THR A 101 -9.99 -6.53 34.12
C THR A 101 -10.17 -5.02 34.16
#